data_AF-M2AI50-F1
#
_entry.id   AF-M2AI50-F1
#
_cell.length_a   1.000
_cell.length_b   1.000
_cell.length_c   1.000
_cell.angle_alpha   90.00
_cell.angle_beta   90.00
_cell.angle_gamma   90.00
#
_symmetry.space_group_name_H-M   'P 1'
#
loop_
_entity.id
_entity.type
_entity.pdbx_description
1 polymer ?
#
loop_
_entity_poly.entity_id
_entity_poly.type
_entity_poly.pdbx_seq_one_letter_code
_entity_poly.pdbx_strand_id
1 'polypeptide(L)'
;MPHSDLDNSSNSSGTTLAGWAFQGMVITFGLTMGCVFMGVILWMIGGDEPPEEDQTIFVLIGVVALVANVVVAFLVPAMLRSAAATELKSADGAVASARTWSQWPEREPMPLPLSRFCQTDQTARLIGQAVMEGTAAINFVMMFLTRSPVNLLCGLVALLGVVAMFPTVGRMRNRIASALES
;
A
#
# COMPACT_ATOMS: atom_id res chain seq x y z
N MET A 1 23.41 3.21 -50.82
CA MET A 1 24.14 3.25 -49.54
C MET A 1 23.12 3.39 -48.42
N PRO A 2 23.32 2.70 -47.29
CA PRO A 2 22.25 2.16 -46.45
C PRO A 2 21.58 3.21 -45.59
N HIS A 3 20.29 2.96 -45.34
CA HIS A 3 19.44 3.60 -44.36
C HIS A 3 19.86 3.26 -42.92
N SER A 4 19.39 4.11 -42.01
CA SER A 4 19.05 3.84 -40.59
C SER A 4 20.19 3.49 -39.64
N ASP A 5 20.55 4.44 -38.78
CA ASP A 5 20.85 4.22 -37.34
C ASP A 5 21.03 5.58 -36.63
N LEU A 6 20.13 6.53 -36.90
CA LEU A 6 20.03 7.76 -36.12
C LEU A 6 18.75 7.70 -35.27
N ASP A 7 18.98 7.53 -33.98
CA ASP A 7 18.11 7.95 -32.89
C ASP A 7 16.68 7.40 -32.88
N ASN A 8 16.56 6.11 -32.55
CA ASN A 8 15.39 5.59 -31.85
C ASN A 8 15.64 5.52 -30.31
N SER A 9 16.39 6.49 -29.78
CA SER A 9 16.74 6.62 -28.36
C SER A 9 15.72 7.44 -27.55
N SER A 10 14.64 7.91 -28.19
CA SER A 10 13.73 8.93 -27.64
C SER A 10 12.36 8.42 -27.19
N ASN A 11 12.22 7.16 -26.75
CA ASN A 11 10.94 6.70 -26.18
C ASN A 11 10.97 5.46 -25.27
N SER A 12 12.06 5.17 -24.55
CA SER A 12 11.97 4.23 -23.43
C SER A 12 11.44 4.93 -22.17
N SER A 13 10.19 5.39 -22.22
CA SER A 13 9.39 5.80 -21.06
C SER A 13 9.04 4.58 -20.19
N GLY A 14 10.04 3.73 -19.90
CA GLY A 14 9.88 2.54 -19.09
C GLY A 14 9.79 2.90 -17.61
N THR A 15 8.91 2.23 -16.87
CA THR A 15 8.78 2.43 -15.43
C THR A 15 10.11 2.11 -14.73
N THR A 16 10.67 3.08 -14.00
CA THR A 16 11.88 2.89 -13.19
C THR A 16 11.51 2.49 -11.77
N LEU A 17 12.44 1.82 -11.06
CA LEU A 17 12.21 1.38 -9.68
C LEU A 17 12.08 2.59 -8.72
N ALA A 18 12.86 3.65 -8.96
CA ALA A 18 12.75 4.91 -8.24
C ALA A 18 11.40 5.60 -8.48
N GLY A 19 10.92 5.62 -9.74
CA GLY A 19 9.63 6.19 -10.10
C GLY A 19 8.47 5.44 -9.44
N TRP A 20 8.52 4.11 -9.44
CA TRP A 20 7.56 3.26 -8.73
C TRP A 20 7.52 3.55 -7.22
N ALA A 21 8.68 3.62 -6.57
CA ALA A 21 8.76 3.88 -5.14
C ALA A 21 8.23 5.27 -4.80
N PHE A 22 8.62 6.28 -5.57
CA PHE A 22 8.16 7.66 -5.39
C PHE A 22 6.64 7.77 -5.54
N GLN A 23 6.06 7.18 -6.59
CA GLN A 23 4.61 7.18 -6.80
C GLN A 23 3.89 6.54 -5.61
N GLY A 24 4.37 5.39 -5.14
CA GLY A 24 3.80 4.74 -3.96
C GLY A 24 3.92 5.59 -2.68
N MET A 25 5.02 6.33 -2.50
CA MET A 25 5.24 7.16 -1.32
C MET A 25 4.25 8.33 -1.31
N VAL A 26 4.05 8.97 -2.46
CA VAL A 26 3.09 10.06 -2.64
C VAL A 26 1.67 9.59 -2.31
N ILE A 27 1.26 8.42 -2.80
CA ILE A 27 -0.08 7.88 -2.52
C ILE A 27 -0.24 7.56 -1.03
N THR A 28 0.74 6.89 -0.42
CA THR A 28 0.71 6.55 1.01
C THR A 28 0.62 7.80 1.88
N PHE A 29 1.39 8.84 1.53
CA PHE A 29 1.37 10.11 2.22
C PHE A 29 0.01 10.81 2.09
N GLY A 30 -0.56 10.86 0.88
CA GLY A 30 -1.88 11.43 0.64
C GLY A 30 -2.98 10.74 1.44
N LEU A 31 -3.01 9.41 1.45
CA LEU A 31 -3.98 8.62 2.24
C LEU A 31 -3.82 8.86 3.74
N THR A 32 -2.57 8.85 4.24
CA THR A 32 -2.29 9.08 5.66
C THR A 32 -2.74 10.47 6.09
N MET A 33 -2.37 11.51 5.33
CA MET A 33 -2.73 12.90 5.65
C MET A 33 -4.24 13.13 5.58
N GLY A 34 -4.92 12.55 4.58
CA GLY A 34 -6.39 12.63 4.48
C GLY A 34 -7.07 12.08 5.74
N CYS A 35 -6.64 10.90 6.20
CA CYS A 35 -7.15 10.32 7.44
C CYS A 35 -6.83 11.16 8.68
N VAL A 36 -5.62 11.71 8.79
CA VAL A 36 -5.25 12.60 9.91
C VAL A 36 -6.15 13.83 9.94
N PHE A 37 -6.33 14.52 8.80
CA PHE A 37 -7.19 15.69 8.73
C PHE A 37 -8.64 15.37 9.10
N MET A 38 -9.19 14.27 8.59
CA MET A 38 -10.54 13.82 8.96
C MET A 38 -10.66 13.59 10.46
N GLY A 39 -9.71 12.87 11.08
CA GLY A 39 -9.71 12.63 12.51
C GLY A 39 -9.66 13.93 13.33
N VAL A 40 -8.82 14.89 12.93
CA VAL A 40 -8.73 16.20 13.59
C VAL A 40 -10.02 17.02 13.44
N ILE A 41 -10.61 17.06 12.25
CA ILE A 41 -11.86 17.79 11.99
C ILE A 41 -12.99 17.21 12.84
N LEU A 42 -13.18 15.89 12.81
CA LEU A 42 -14.23 15.22 13.59
C LEU A 42 -14.03 15.43 15.10
N TRP A 43 -12.78 15.38 15.57
CA TRP A 43 -12.47 15.68 16.97
C TRP A 43 -12.84 17.11 17.36
N MET A 44 -12.53 18.10 16.51
CA MET A 44 -12.85 19.52 16.78
C MET A 44 -14.35 19.80 16.81
N ILE A 45 -15.14 19.14 15.94
CA ILE A 45 -16.60 19.33 15.88
C ILE A 45 -17.29 18.66 17.07
N GLY A 46 -16.79 17.50 17.52
CA GLY A 46 -17.46 16.66 18.50
C GLY A 46 -17.29 17.08 19.97
N GLY A 47 -16.95 18.33 20.29
CA GLY A 47 -16.50 18.74 21.64
C GLY A 47 -17.57 18.96 22.71
N ASP A 48 -18.81 19.29 22.36
CA ASP A 48 -19.62 20.12 23.29
C ASP A 48 -20.64 19.39 24.20
N GLU A 49 -21.16 18.21 23.84
CA GLU A 49 -22.17 17.47 24.67
C GLU A 49 -21.93 15.95 24.79
N PRO A 50 -21.76 15.38 26.01
CA PRO A 50 -21.55 13.93 26.17
C PRO A 50 -22.79 13.15 25.74
N PRO A 51 -22.64 11.99 25.09
CA PRO A 51 -23.77 11.21 24.62
C PRO A 51 -24.54 10.55 25.77
N GLU A 52 -25.88 10.56 25.68
CA GLU A 52 -26.79 10.12 26.75
C GLU A 52 -27.16 8.62 26.74
N GLU A 53 -26.79 7.86 25.70
CA GLU A 53 -27.27 6.48 25.49
C GLU A 53 -26.17 5.40 25.61
N ASP A 54 -26.53 4.11 25.68
CA ASP A 54 -25.57 3.00 25.70
C ASP A 54 -24.89 2.85 24.32
N GLN A 55 -23.62 3.27 24.26
CA GLN A 55 -22.84 3.32 23.02
C GLN A 55 -21.96 2.09 22.79
N THR A 56 -22.15 1.04 23.59
CA THR A 56 -21.35 -0.18 23.51
C THR A 56 -21.38 -0.80 22.10
N ILE A 57 -22.53 -0.73 21.42
CA ILE A 57 -22.69 -1.28 20.06
C ILE A 57 -21.76 -0.57 19.06
N PHE A 58 -21.68 0.76 19.09
CA PHE A 58 -20.84 1.53 18.16
C PHE A 58 -19.34 1.31 18.41
N VAL A 59 -18.93 1.17 19.68
CA VAL A 59 -17.56 0.78 20.03
C VAL A 59 -17.25 -0.61 19.50
N LEU A 60 -18.17 -1.55 19.66
CA LEU A 60 -18.01 -2.92 19.17
C LEU A 60 -17.88 -2.97 17.65
N ILE A 61 -18.64 -2.15 16.91
CA ILE A 61 -18.49 -2.02 15.46
C ILE A 61 -17.08 -1.55 15.09
N GLY A 62 -16.53 -0.54 15.78
CA GLY A 62 -15.18 -0.04 15.52
C GLY A 62 -14.09 -1.10 15.74
N VAL A 63 -14.20 -1.86 16.84
CA VAL A 63 -13.27 -2.95 17.16
C VAL A 63 -13.38 -4.11 16.15
N VAL A 64 -14.60 -4.55 15.84
CA VAL A 64 -14.83 -5.63 14.86
C VAL A 64 -14.33 -5.23 13.48
N ALA A 65 -14.60 -3.99 13.05
CA ALA A 65 -14.10 -3.45 11.79
C ALA A 65 -12.57 -3.48 11.76
N LEU A 66 -11.89 -3.06 12.85
CA LEU A 66 -10.43 -3.13 12.93
C LEU A 66 -9.92 -4.56 12.77
N VAL A 67 -10.42 -5.50 13.56
CA VAL A 67 -9.92 -6.88 13.54
C VAL A 67 -10.16 -7.54 12.18
N ALA A 68 -11.38 -7.43 11.64
CA ALA A 68 -11.73 -8.04 10.36
C ALA A 68 -10.94 -7.42 9.20
N ASN A 69 -10.86 -6.08 9.14
CA ASN A 69 -10.19 -5.40 8.04
C ASN A 69 -8.67 -5.52 8.11
N VAL A 70 -8.07 -5.65 9.30
CA VAL A 70 -6.65 -6.00 9.43
C VAL A 70 -6.37 -7.33 8.73
N VAL A 71 -7.18 -8.37 8.98
CA VAL A 71 -7.01 -9.66 8.31
C VAL A 71 -7.10 -9.51 6.79
N VAL A 72 -8.11 -8.79 6.29
CA VAL A 72 -8.29 -8.54 4.85
C VAL A 72 -7.11 -7.75 4.25
N ALA A 73 -6.64 -6.72 4.95
CA ALA A 73 -5.54 -5.86 4.53
C ALA A 73 -4.19 -6.59 4.42
N PHE A 74 -4.03 -7.72 5.10
CA PHE A 74 -2.85 -8.58 4.96
C PHE A 74 -3.09 -9.74 3.99
N LEU A 75 -4.25 -10.38 4.03
CA LEU A 75 -4.55 -11.58 3.25
C LEU A 75 -4.64 -11.27 1.75
N VAL A 76 -5.45 -10.28 1.36
CA VAL A 76 -5.67 -9.96 -0.07
C VAL A 76 -4.35 -9.55 -0.73
N PRO A 77 -3.55 -8.65 -0.13
CA PRO A 77 -2.26 -8.29 -0.71
C PRO A 77 -1.25 -9.44 -0.71
N ALA A 78 -1.29 -10.35 0.27
CA ALA A 78 -0.43 -11.53 0.27
C ALA A 78 -0.77 -12.49 -0.89
N MET A 79 -2.06 -12.73 -1.15
CA MET A 79 -2.50 -13.58 -2.26
C MET A 79 -2.11 -13.00 -3.62
N LEU A 80 -2.31 -11.70 -3.83
CA LEU A 80 -1.91 -11.03 -5.07
C LEU A 80 -0.39 -11.08 -5.30
N ARG A 81 0.40 -10.90 -4.25
CA ARG A 81 1.87 -11.03 -4.33
C ARG A 81 2.31 -12.46 -4.61
N SER A 82 1.65 -13.44 -4.01
CA SER A 82 1.94 -14.85 -4.29
C SER A 82 1.67 -15.18 -5.75
N ALA A 83 0.54 -14.71 -6.31
CA ALA A 83 0.23 -14.91 -7.72
C ALA A 83 1.26 -14.21 -8.63
N ALA A 84 1.64 -12.97 -8.29
CA ALA A 84 2.66 -12.22 -9.03
C ALA A 84 4.05 -12.88 -8.99
N ALA A 85 4.42 -13.47 -7.84
CA ALA A 85 5.68 -14.19 -7.71
C ALA A 85 5.70 -15.45 -8.60
N THR A 86 4.60 -16.20 -8.64
CA THR A 86 4.46 -17.35 -9.54
C THR A 86 4.56 -16.93 -11.00
N GLU A 87 3.91 -15.84 -11.41
CA GLU A 87 4.01 -15.30 -12.77
C GLU A 87 5.44 -14.89 -13.10
N LEU A 88 6.12 -14.18 -12.19
CA LEU A 88 7.51 -13.75 -12.37
C LEU A 88 8.48 -14.92 -12.54
N LYS A 89 8.32 -16.00 -11.76
CA LYS A 89 9.13 -17.22 -11.88
C LYS A 89 8.90 -17.96 -13.20
N SER A 90 7.66 -17.93 -13.69
CA SER A 90 7.30 -18.57 -14.96
C SER A 90 7.78 -17.81 -16.20
N ALA A 91 8.28 -16.58 -16.02
CA ALA A 91 8.81 -15.79 -17.12
C ALA A 91 10.10 -16.39 -17.68
N ASP A 92 10.21 -16.45 -19.01
CA ASP A 92 11.40 -16.95 -19.70
C ASP A 92 12.66 -16.21 -19.23
N GLY A 93 13.66 -16.98 -18.80
CA GLY A 93 14.93 -16.43 -18.33
C GLY A 93 14.93 -15.89 -16.90
N ALA A 94 13.85 -16.05 -16.11
CA ALA A 94 13.78 -15.59 -14.71
C ALA A 94 14.90 -16.15 -13.83
N VAL A 95 15.23 -17.44 -13.97
CA VAL A 95 16.32 -18.08 -13.20
C VAL A 95 17.69 -17.51 -13.56
N ALA A 96 17.93 -17.24 -14.86
CA ALA A 96 19.20 -16.68 -15.33
C ALA A 96 19.37 -15.19 -14.98
N SER A 97 18.26 -14.48 -14.83
CA SER A 97 18.22 -13.03 -14.56
C SER A 97 17.94 -12.69 -13.10
N ALA A 98 17.71 -13.68 -12.23
CA ALA A 98 17.31 -13.48 -10.84
C ALA A 98 18.26 -12.55 -10.06
N ARG A 99 19.57 -12.81 -10.16
CA ARG A 99 20.59 -11.97 -9.51
C ARG A 99 20.59 -10.55 -10.08
N THR A 100 20.46 -10.42 -11.39
CA THR A 100 20.43 -9.12 -12.10
C THR A 100 19.19 -8.30 -11.73
N TRP A 101 18.02 -8.92 -11.63
CA TRP A 101 16.77 -8.24 -11.28
C TRP A 101 16.74 -7.80 -9.82
N SER A 102 17.29 -8.60 -8.89
CA SER A 102 17.39 -8.21 -7.48
C SER A 102 18.26 -6.98 -7.25
N GLN A 103 19.27 -6.78 -8.11
CA GLN A 103 20.21 -5.66 -8.06
C GLN A 103 19.93 -4.60 -9.13
N TRP A 104 18.72 -4.59 -9.72
CA TRP A 104 18.40 -3.71 -10.83
C TRP A 104 18.66 -2.23 -10.47
N PRO A 105 19.31 -1.45 -11.34
CA PRO A 105 19.58 -0.04 -11.08
C PRO A 105 18.30 0.77 -10.94
N GLU A 106 18.28 1.72 -10.00
CA GLU A 106 17.04 2.39 -9.60
C GLU A 106 16.45 3.31 -10.68
N ARG A 107 17.34 3.87 -11.52
CA ARG A 107 17.02 4.85 -12.54
C ARG A 107 16.89 4.26 -13.94
N GLU A 108 17.14 2.96 -14.09
CA GLU A 108 17.01 2.29 -15.37
C GLU A 108 15.59 1.77 -15.58
N PRO A 109 15.08 1.80 -16.83
CA PRO A 109 13.77 1.24 -17.14
C PRO A 109 13.77 -0.26 -16.84
N MET A 110 12.77 -0.71 -16.08
CA MET A 110 12.67 -2.12 -15.70
C MET A 110 12.26 -2.99 -16.90
N PRO A 111 12.75 -4.24 -16.99
CA PRO A 111 12.27 -5.19 -17.98
C PRO A 111 10.80 -5.52 -17.70
N LEU A 112 10.07 -5.85 -18.76
CA LEU A 112 8.62 -6.04 -18.73
C LEU A 112 8.11 -7.01 -17.64
N PRO A 113 8.68 -8.22 -17.43
CA PRO A 113 8.23 -9.11 -16.35
C PRO A 113 8.44 -8.50 -14.95
N LEU A 114 9.55 -7.80 -14.74
CA LEU A 114 9.81 -7.10 -13.47
C LEU A 114 8.84 -5.94 -13.25
N SER A 115 8.56 -5.15 -14.29
CA SER A 115 7.60 -4.04 -14.20
C SER A 115 6.18 -4.52 -13.86
N ARG A 116 5.75 -5.67 -14.41
CA ARG A 116 4.42 -6.26 -14.10
C ARG A 116 4.35 -6.72 -12.65
N PHE A 117 5.39 -7.40 -12.16
CA PHE A 117 5.49 -7.75 -10.74
C PHE A 117 5.39 -6.50 -9.86
N CYS A 118 6.13 -5.44 -10.19
CA CYS A 118 6.10 -4.18 -9.45
C CYS A 118 4.71 -3.52 -9.44
N GLN A 119 4.02 -3.51 -10.58
CA GLN A 119 2.65 -3.00 -10.69
C GLN A 119 1.68 -3.81 -9.84
N THR A 120 1.75 -5.14 -9.87
CA THR A 120 0.90 -6.00 -9.04
C THR A 120 1.20 -5.82 -7.54
N ASP A 121 2.46 -5.68 -7.15
CA ASP A 121 2.83 -5.37 -5.75
C ASP A 121 2.31 -4.01 -5.30
N GLN A 122 2.33 -3.01 -6.19
CA GLN A 122 1.76 -1.69 -5.94
C GLN A 122 0.25 -1.78 -5.72
N THR A 123 -0.47 -2.45 -6.62
CA THR A 123 -1.92 -2.67 -6.50
C THR A 123 -2.25 -3.41 -5.21
N ALA A 124 -1.52 -4.47 -4.89
CA ALA A 124 -1.68 -5.21 -3.64
C ALA A 124 -1.47 -4.29 -2.42
N ARG A 125 -0.46 -3.42 -2.44
CA ARG A 125 -0.24 -2.44 -1.37
C ARG A 125 -1.41 -1.46 -1.28
N LEU A 126 -1.85 -0.89 -2.39
CA LEU A 126 -2.94 0.09 -2.43
C LEU A 126 -4.24 -0.48 -1.86
N ILE A 127 -4.56 -1.74 -2.16
CA ILE A 127 -5.71 -2.43 -1.58
C ILE A 127 -5.56 -2.52 -0.06
N GLY A 128 -4.40 -2.98 0.44
CA GLY A 128 -4.15 -3.06 1.89
C GLY A 128 -4.25 -1.70 2.58
N GLN A 129 -3.71 -0.65 1.95
CA GLN A 129 -3.77 0.72 2.46
C GLN A 129 -5.20 1.26 2.48
N ALA A 130 -5.98 1.05 1.42
CA ALA A 130 -7.37 1.49 1.34
C ALA A 130 -8.24 0.81 2.41
N VAL A 131 -8.03 -0.49 2.66
CA VAL A 131 -8.75 -1.22 3.71
C VAL A 131 -8.42 -0.67 5.10
N MET A 132 -7.14 -0.38 5.38
CA MET A 132 -6.72 0.20 6.66
C MET A 132 -7.16 1.66 6.81
N GLU A 133 -7.15 2.44 5.73
CA GLU A 133 -7.63 3.83 5.69
C GLU A 133 -9.14 3.88 5.97
N GLY A 134 -9.94 3.07 5.29
CA GLY A 134 -11.38 2.97 5.54
C GLY A 134 -11.70 2.49 6.98
N THR A 135 -10.85 1.64 7.55
CA THR A 135 -10.96 1.23 8.95
C THR A 135 -10.70 2.38 9.91
N ALA A 136 -9.70 3.22 9.63
CA ALA A 136 -9.43 4.41 10.40
C ALA A 136 -10.60 5.40 10.28
N ALA A 137 -11.15 5.58 9.08
CA ALA A 137 -12.31 6.41 8.82
C ALA A 137 -13.53 5.99 9.65
N ILE A 138 -13.90 4.72 9.59
CA ILE A 138 -15.01 4.16 10.38
C ILE A 138 -14.78 4.44 11.87
N ASN A 139 -13.58 4.18 12.37
CA ASN A 139 -13.27 4.39 13.77
C ASN A 139 -13.26 5.86 14.19
N PHE A 140 -12.85 6.80 13.32
CA PHE A 140 -12.98 8.23 13.60
C PHE A 140 -14.43 8.70 13.60
N VAL A 141 -15.27 8.17 12.70
CA VAL A 141 -16.71 8.43 12.72
C VAL A 141 -17.35 7.87 13.99
N MET A 142 -17.01 6.64 14.37
CA MET A 142 -17.51 6.05 15.62
C MET A 142 -17.01 6.82 16.84
N MET A 143 -15.75 7.29 16.84
CA MET A 143 -15.22 8.16 17.87
C MET A 143 -15.98 9.50 17.94
N PHE A 144 -16.34 10.09 16.81
CA PHE A 144 -17.16 11.30 16.77
C PHE A 144 -18.55 11.08 17.39
N LEU A 145 -19.22 9.96 17.05
CA LEU A 145 -20.54 9.64 17.57
C LEU A 145 -20.51 9.26 19.06
N THR A 146 -19.47 8.55 19.49
CA THR A 146 -19.42 7.92 20.83
C THR A 146 -18.55 8.63 21.85
N ARG A 147 -17.66 9.51 21.39
CA ARG A 147 -16.54 10.06 22.19
C ARG A 147 -15.70 8.98 22.90
N SER A 148 -15.79 7.74 22.47
CA SER A 148 -15.07 6.65 23.09
C SER A 148 -13.60 6.71 22.67
N PRO A 149 -12.66 6.74 23.63
CA PRO A 149 -11.23 6.71 23.34
C PRO A 149 -10.81 5.38 22.70
N VAL A 150 -11.62 4.31 22.82
CA VAL A 150 -11.36 3.02 22.18
C VAL A 150 -11.41 3.15 20.67
N ASN A 151 -12.44 3.83 20.14
CA ASN A 151 -12.56 4.07 18.70
C ASN A 151 -11.43 4.96 18.19
N LEU A 152 -11.01 5.97 18.97
CA LEU A 152 -9.81 6.75 18.63
C LEU A 152 -8.57 5.86 18.50
N LEU A 153 -8.32 5.01 19.51
CA LEU A 153 -7.18 4.11 19.53
C LEU A 153 -7.21 3.17 18.32
N CYS A 154 -8.35 2.55 18.03
CA CYS A 154 -8.54 1.69 16.88
C CYS A 154 -8.25 2.42 15.56
N GLY A 155 -8.72 3.67 15.43
CA GLY A 155 -8.45 4.51 14.26
C GLY A 155 -6.96 4.84 14.10
N LEU A 156 -6.28 5.15 15.20
CA LEU A 156 -4.83 5.39 15.19
C LEU A 156 -4.03 4.13 14.86
N VAL A 157 -4.42 2.96 15.39
CA VAL A 157 -3.79 1.67 15.05
C VAL A 157 -3.95 1.37 13.57
N ALA A 158 -5.15 1.61 13.01
CA ALA A 158 -5.39 1.44 11.58
C ALA A 158 -4.50 2.37 10.73
N LEU A 159 -4.37 3.63 11.14
CA LEU A 159 -3.51 4.62 10.49
C LEU A 159 -2.03 4.23 10.56
N LEU A 160 -1.56 3.73 11.70
CA LEU A 160 -0.21 3.17 11.83
C LEU A 160 0.00 1.98 10.88
N GLY A 161 -1.05 1.19 10.63
CA GLY A 161 -1.03 0.15 9.59
C GLY A 161 -0.79 0.69 8.19
N VAL A 162 -1.44 1.79 7.80
CA VAL A 162 -1.21 2.46 6.50
C VAL A 162 0.25 2.93 6.39
N VAL A 163 0.76 3.58 7.43
CA VAL A 163 2.15 4.06 7.51
C VAL A 163 3.14 2.88 7.46
N ALA A 164 2.87 1.78 8.16
CA ALA A 164 3.73 0.61 8.13
C ALA A 164 3.91 0.05 6.71
N MET A 165 2.95 0.28 5.80
CA MET A 165 3.00 -0.13 4.40
C MET A 165 3.83 0.79 3.49
N PHE A 166 4.52 1.83 3.97
CA PHE A 166 5.33 2.74 3.15
C PHE A 166 6.23 2.00 2.12
N PRO A 167 6.14 2.34 0.82
CA PRO A 167 7.05 1.81 -0.18
C PRO A 167 8.45 2.36 0.03
N THR A 168 9.44 1.47 -0.04
CA THR A 168 10.84 1.86 -0.18
C THR A 168 11.49 0.96 -1.22
N VAL A 169 12.51 1.49 -1.90
CA VAL A 169 13.28 0.73 -2.89
C VAL A 169 13.91 -0.52 -2.24
N GLY A 170 14.44 -0.39 -1.02
CA GLY A 170 15.01 -1.51 -0.27
C GLY A 170 13.99 -2.61 0.02
N ARG A 171 12.77 -2.26 0.45
CA ARG A 171 11.69 -3.25 0.65
C ARG A 171 11.33 -3.96 -0.66
N MET A 172 11.37 -3.24 -1.79
CA MET A 172 11.07 -3.83 -3.08
C MET A 172 12.15 -4.81 -3.55
N ARG A 173 13.43 -4.45 -3.39
CA ARG A 173 14.55 -5.35 -3.68
C ARG A 173 14.45 -6.64 -2.89
N ASN A 174 14.16 -6.56 -1.59
CA ASN A 174 13.97 -7.73 -0.74
C ASN A 174 12.79 -8.60 -1.23
N ARG A 175 11.71 -7.97 -1.71
CA ARG A 175 10.56 -8.70 -2.27
C ARG A 175 10.91 -9.41 -3.57
N ILE A 176 11.61 -8.74 -4.48
CA ILE A 176 12.09 -9.32 -5.73
C ILE A 176 12.99 -10.53 -5.42
N ALA A 177 13.95 -10.38 -4.50
CA ALA A 177 14.82 -11.47 -4.06
C ALA A 177 14.00 -12.66 -3.50
N SER A 178 13.08 -12.40 -2.56
CA SER A 178 12.24 -13.45 -1.98
C SER A 178 11.33 -14.16 -2.99
N ALA A 179 10.88 -13.44 -4.02
CA ALA A 179 10.06 -13.98 -5.09
C ALA A 179 10.86 -14.84 -6.08
N LEU A 180 12.18 -14.73 -6.12
CA LEU A 180 13.05 -15.48 -7.02
C LEU A 180 13.78 -16.64 -6.32
N GLU A 181 13.95 -16.57 -5.00
CA GLU A 181 14.60 -17.61 -4.18
C GLU A 181 13.66 -18.71 -3.67
N SER A 182 12.34 -18.44 -3.64
CA SER A 182 11.29 -19.40 -3.25
C SER A 182 10.91 -20.35 -4.39
#